data_AF-A0A0B2QQI4-F1
#
_entry.id   AF-A0A0B2QQI4-F1
#
_cell.length_a   1.000
_cell.length_b   1.000
_cell.length_c   1.000
_cell.angle_alpha   90.00
_cell.angle_beta   90.00
_cell.angle_gamma   90.00
#
_symmetry.space_group_name_H-M   'P 1'
#
loop_
_entity.id
_entity.type
_entity.pdbx_description
1 polymer ?
#
loop_
_entity_poly.entity_id
_entity_poly.type
_entity_poly.pdbx_seq_one_letter_code
_entity_poly.pdbx_strand_id
1 'polypeptide(L)' 'MTLTKALFFVTALCCTSAAYAARFDITNRCSYPVWAAAVPGGGRRLNSGQSWALDVPAGTRFGPRWMPDR' A
#
# COMPACT_ATOMS: atom_id res chain seq x y z
N MET A 1 38.34 -7.49 13.76
CA MET A 1 37.69 -8.35 12.72
C MET A 1 36.25 -8.75 13.06
N THR A 2 35.85 -8.79 14.33
CA THR A 2 34.46 -9.09 14.75
C THR A 2 33.52 -7.89 14.68
N LEU A 3 34.01 -6.69 15.07
CA LEU A 3 33.22 -5.45 15.06
C LEU A 3 32.73 -5.05 13.65
N THR A 4 33.62 -5.13 12.65
CA THR A 4 33.28 -4.80 11.25
C THR A 4 32.24 -5.77 10.69
N LYS A 5 32.30 -7.04 11.09
CA LYS A 5 31.35 -8.09 10.67
C LYS A 5 29.99 -7.89 11.33
N ALA A 6 29.96 -7.51 12.61
CA ALA A 6 28.73 -7.16 13.33
C ALA A 6 28.07 -5.90 12.73
N LEU A 7 28.84 -4.86 12.41
CA LEU A 7 28.34 -3.66 11.77
C LEU A 7 27.70 -3.98 10.41
N PHE A 8 28.38 -4.79 9.59
CA PHE A 8 27.85 -5.23 8.29
C PHE A 8 26.53 -6.00 8.42
N PHE A 9 26.41 -6.85 9.44
CA PHE A 9 25.22 -7.63 9.71
C PHE A 9 24.03 -6.76 10.15
N VAL A 10 24.27 -5.76 11.00
CA VAL A 10 23.25 -4.80 11.46
C VAL A 10 22.74 -3.94 10.29
N THR A 11 23.63 -3.46 9.42
CA THR A 11 23.24 -2.69 8.24
C THR A 11 22.39 -3.52 7.27
N ALA A 12 22.78 -4.77 7.02
CA ALA A 12 22.02 -5.69 6.16
C ALA A 12 20.61 -5.95 6.71
N LEU A 13 20.47 -6.19 8.02
CA LEU A 13 19.18 -6.45 8.65
C LEU A 13 18.25 -5.23 8.57
N CYS A 14 18.77 -4.03 8.82
CA CYS A 14 18.02 -2.78 8.78
C CYS A 14 17.41 -2.51 7.39
N CYS A 15 18.17 -2.74 6.32
CA CYS A 15 17.70 -2.53 4.95
C CYS A 15 16.55 -3.47 4.55
N THR A 16 16.46 -4.68 5.13
CA THR A 16 15.38 -5.64 4.81
C THR A 16 14.03 -5.29 5.44
N SER A 17 14.01 -4.49 6.51
CA SER A 17 12.77 -4.07 7.20
C SER A 17 12.09 -2.84 6.61
N ALA A 18 12.63 -2.24 5.54
CA ALA A 18 12.01 -1.13 4.84
C ALA A 18 10.83 -1.61 3.98
N ALA A 19 9.75 -2.01 4.64
CA ALA A 19 8.50 -2.33 3.99
C ALA A 19 7.83 -0.98 3.61
N TYR A 20 7.86 -0.63 2.32
CA TYR A 20 7.29 0.62 1.84
C TYR A 20 5.75 0.57 1.91
N ALA A 21 5.16 1.34 2.83
CA ALA A 21 3.73 1.65 2.78
C ALA A 21 3.49 2.58 1.58
N ALA A 22 2.50 2.27 0.75
CA ALA A 22 2.16 3.07 -0.41
C ALA A 22 0.95 3.95 -0.09
N ARG A 23 1.06 5.25 -0.31
CA ARG A 23 -0.07 6.18 -0.24
C ARG A 23 -0.59 6.46 -1.64
N PHE A 24 -1.89 6.24 -1.85
CA PHE A 24 -2.58 6.55 -3.10
C PHE A 24 -3.57 7.69 -2.87
N ASP A 25 -3.43 8.78 -3.62
CA ASP A 25 -4.41 9.87 -3.62
C ASP A 25 -5.35 9.77 -4.82
N ILE A 26 -6.58 9.33 -4.55
CA ILE A 26 -7.63 9.17 -5.57
C ILE A 26 -8.45 10.46 -5.62
N THR A 27 -8.35 11.21 -6.72
CA THR A 27 -9.11 12.47 -6.88
C THR A 27 -10.21 12.32 -7.92
N ASN A 28 -11.45 12.64 -7.55
CA ASN A 28 -12.55 12.74 -8.50
C ASN A 28 -12.52 14.11 -9.20
N ARG A 29 -12.16 14.13 -10.48
CA ARG A 29 -12.22 15.34 -11.32
C ARG A 29 -13.49 15.43 -12.19
N CYS A 30 -14.40 14.46 -12.08
CA CYS A 30 -15.67 14.50 -12.79
C CYS A 30 -16.65 15.46 -12.10
N SER A 31 -17.56 16.04 -12.88
CA SER A 31 -18.61 16.96 -12.39
C SER A 31 -19.73 16.27 -11.59
N TYR A 32 -19.66 14.94 -11.45
CA TYR A 32 -20.66 14.12 -10.77
C TYR A 32 -20.01 13.21 -9.71
N PRO A 33 -20.77 12.76 -8.70
CA PRO A 33 -20.26 11.88 -7.66
C PRO A 33 -19.92 10.50 -8.22
N VAL A 34 -18.74 9.98 -7.86
CA VAL A 34 -18.27 8.64 -8.23
C VAL A 34 -18.07 7.78 -6.99
N TRP A 35 -18.12 6.47 -7.15
CA TRP A 35 -17.74 5.51 -6.10
C TRP A 35 -16.36 4.94 -6.43
N ALA A 36 -15.34 5.39 -5.71
CA ALA A 36 -13.99 4.85 -5.83
C ALA A 36 -13.90 3.54 -5.02
N ALA A 37 -13.21 2.54 -5.57
CA ALA A 37 -12.99 1.26 -4.91
C ALA A 37 -11.51 0.85 -4.99
N ALA A 38 -10.99 0.30 -3.90
CA ALA A 38 -9.64 -0.19 -3.80
C ALA A 38 -9.58 -1.43 -2.91
N VAL A 39 -8.70 -2.37 -3.24
CA VAL A 39 -8.48 -3.58 -2.45
C VAL A 39 -6.99 -3.68 -2.14
N PRO A 40 -6.55 -3.55 -0.89
CA PRO A 40 -7.32 -3.25 0.33
C PRO A 40 -7.78 -1.78 0.37
N GLY A 41 -8.92 -1.50 1.03
CA GLY A 41 -9.43 -0.13 1.18
C GLY A 41 -10.95 -0.01 1.12
N GLY A 42 -11.63 -0.95 0.47
CA GLY A 42 -13.09 -0.95 0.31
C GLY A 42 -13.55 0.06 -0.73
N GLY A 43 -14.69 0.69 -0.49
CA GLY A 43 -15.27 1.67 -1.40
C GLY A 43 -15.64 2.98 -0.69
N ARG A 44 -15.42 4.11 -1.37
CA ARG A 44 -15.73 5.44 -0.87
C ARG A 44 -16.38 6.29 -1.96
N ARG A 45 -17.50 6.94 -1.64
CA ARG A 45 -18.12 7.95 -2.51
C ARG A 45 -17.27 9.23 -2.50
N LEU A 46 -16.94 9.74 -3.68
CA LEU A 46 -16.24 11.00 -3.89
C LEU A 46 -17.13 11.94 -4.70
N ASN A 47 -17.52 13.06 -4.09
CA ASN A 47 -18.17 14.14 -4.83
C ASN A 47 -17.16 14.84 -5.76
N SER A 48 -17.66 15.68 -6.67
CA SER A 48 -16.82 16.45 -7.60
C SER A 48 -15.75 17.24 -6.84
N GLY A 49 -14.48 17.06 -7.23
CA GLY A 49 -13.32 17.73 -6.65
C GLY A 49 -12.79 17.12 -5.35
N GLN A 50 -13.41 16.06 -4.81
CA GLN A 50 -12.92 15.41 -3.59
C GLN A 50 -11.78 14.43 -3.88
N SER A 51 -10.85 14.36 -2.93
CA SER A 51 -9.78 13.37 -2.91
C SER A 51 -9.96 12.36 -1.76
N TRP A 52 -9.37 11.19 -1.95
CA TRP A 52 -9.26 10.13 -0.97
C TRP A 52 -7.83 9.63 -0.90
N ALA A 53 -7.17 9.95 0.21
CA ALA A 53 -5.89 9.36 0.57
C ALA A 53 -6.12 7.96 1.12
N LEU A 54 -5.58 6.96 0.43
CA LEU A 54 -5.60 5.56 0.82
C LEU A 54 -4.18 5.11 1.16
N ASP A 55 -3.98 4.79 2.44
CA ASP A 55 -2.74 4.19 2.92
C ASP A 55 -2.81 2.67 2.80
N VAL A 56 -1.96 2.12 1.95
CA VAL A 56 -1.83 0.68 1.74
C VAL A 56 -0.63 0.18 2.54
N PRO A 57 -0.83 -0.72 3.51
CA PRO A 57 0.26 -1.28 4.28
C PRO A 57 1.21 -2.07 3.39
N ALA A 58 2.49 -2.01 3.71
CA ALA A 58 3.53 -2.73 2.99
C ALA A 58 3.30 -4.24 3.04
N GLY A 59 3.65 -4.95 1.97
CA GLY A 59 3.38 -6.39 1.85
C GLY A 59 1.97 -6.74 1.37
N THR A 60 1.15 -5.73 1.03
CA THR A 60 -0.11 -5.94 0.32
C THR A 60 0.17 -6.58 -1.04
N ARG A 61 -0.27 -7.83 -1.20
CA ARG A 61 -0.20 -8.55 -2.47
C ARG A 61 -1.46 -8.26 -3.29
N PHE A 62 -1.30 -7.53 -4.38
CA PHE A 62 -2.33 -7.37 -5.40
C PHE A 62 -2.22 -8.54 -6.38
N GLY A 63 -3.25 -9.38 -6.46
CA GLY A 63 -3.25 -10.54 -7.36
C GLY A 63 -4.31 -11.58 -6.99
N PRO A 64 -4.63 -12.51 -7.90
CA PRO A 64 -5.61 -13.55 -7.64
C PRO A 64 -5.14 -14.41 -6.46
N ARG A 65 -5.87 -14.35 -5.35
CA ARG A 65 -5.83 -15.40 -4.34
C ARG A 65 -6.72 -16.52 -4.85
N TRP A 66 -6.12 -17.67 -5.15
CA TRP A 66 -6.86 -18.89 -5.47
C TRP A 66 -7.78 -19.22 -4.30
N MET A 67 -9.09 -19.03 -4.51
CA MET A 67 -10.14 -19.58 -3.67
C MET A 67 -10.42 -20.99 -4.23
N PRO A 68 -10.34 -22.07 -3.44
CA PRO A 68 -10.85 -23.36 -3.90
C PRO A 68 -12.38 -23.22 -4.04
N ASP A 69 -12.90 -23.49 -5.23
CA ASP A 69 -14.33 -23.67 -5.45
C ASP A 69 -14.82 -24.80 -4.54
N ARG A 70 -15.91 -24.56 -3.82
CA ARG A 70 -16.63 -25.59 -3.07
C ARG A 70 -17.61 -26.32 -3.97
#